data_AF-A0A969IEI1-F1
#
_entry.id   AF-A0A969IEI1-F1
#
_cell.length_a   1.000
_cell.length_b   1.000
_cell.length_c   1.000
_cell.angle_alpha   90.00
_cell.angle_beta   90.00
_cell.angle_gamma   90.00
#
_symmetry.space_group_name_H-M   'P 1'
#
loop_
_entity.id
_entity.type
_entity.pdbx_description
1 polymer ?
#
loop_
_entity_poly.entity_id
_entity_poly.type
_entity_poly.pdbx_seq_one_letter_code
_entity_poly.pdbx_strand_id
1 'polypeptide(L)'
;MVINKWQLRQGFINTHDGHNTAIHEFVHLIDKMDGTVDGVPEIILERKYVAQWKQLIDTTIAQMKAYGSDIDMYGATNPAEFFAVITEYYFEQPALLRVNHPELHEMLVRIYKTEN
;
A
#
# COMPACT_ATOMS: atom_id res chain seq x y z
N MET A 1 1.11 6.10 -15.94
CA MET A 1 0.06 6.51 -14.99
C MET A 1 -0.99 7.32 -15.73
N VAL A 2 -2.19 6.78 -15.89
CA VAL A 2 -3.31 7.46 -16.56
C VAL A 2 -4.57 7.16 -15.75
N ILE A 3 -5.09 8.18 -15.07
CA ILE A 3 -6.34 8.09 -14.30
C ILE A 3 -7.50 8.45 -15.21
N ASN A 4 -8.54 7.61 -15.27
CA ASN A 4 -9.79 7.98 -15.91
C ASN A 4 -10.78 8.59 -14.89
N LYS A 5 -11.56 9.57 -15.34
CA LYS A 5 -12.48 10.34 -14.47
C LYS A 5 -13.54 9.46 -13.78
N TRP A 6 -13.97 8.39 -14.44
CA TRP A 6 -15.01 7.52 -13.90
C TRP A 6 -14.45 6.66 -12.75
N GLN A 7 -13.30 6.01 -12.94
CA GLN A 7 -12.59 5.24 -11.90
C GLN A 7 -12.25 6.11 -10.71
N LEU A 8 -11.73 7.33 -10.95
CA LEU A 8 -11.47 8.30 -9.90
C LEU A 8 -12.70 8.56 -9.03
N ARG A 9 -13.87 8.74 -9.67
CA ARG A 9 -15.12 8.97 -8.95
C ARG A 9 -15.60 7.73 -8.21
N GLN A 10 -15.46 6.54 -8.80
CA GLN A 10 -15.90 5.31 -8.15
C GLN A 10 -15.13 5.03 -6.86
N GLY A 11 -13.82 5.24 -6.83
CA GLY A 11 -13.00 5.04 -5.63
C GLY A 11 -13.42 5.90 -4.44
N PHE A 12 -14.08 7.05 -4.66
CA PHE A 12 -14.62 7.88 -3.56
C PHE A 12 -16.11 7.67 -3.28
N ILE A 13 -16.82 6.90 -4.12
CA ILE A 13 -18.23 6.55 -3.91
C ILE A 13 -18.34 5.26 -3.11
N ASN A 14 -17.52 4.26 -3.44
CA ASN A 14 -17.47 3.00 -2.73
C ASN A 14 -16.20 2.93 -1.90
N THR A 15 -16.29 3.33 -0.62
CA THR A 15 -15.11 3.41 0.25
C THR A 15 -14.81 2.13 1.05
N HIS A 16 -15.36 0.98 0.62
CA HIS A 16 -15.32 -0.27 1.41
C HIS A 16 -14.96 -1.51 0.59
N ASP A 17 -14.66 -1.37 -0.72
CA ASP A 17 -14.21 -2.50 -1.53
C ASP A 17 -12.69 -2.72 -1.48
N GLY A 18 -11.95 -1.82 -0.81
CA GLY A 18 -10.50 -1.91 -0.70
C GLY A 18 -9.78 -1.51 -1.98
N HIS A 19 -10.46 -0.86 -2.93
CA HIS A 19 -9.89 -0.41 -4.19
C HIS A 19 -10.21 1.06 -4.46
N ASN A 20 -9.18 1.88 -4.47
CA ASN A 20 -9.24 3.30 -4.74
C ASN A 20 -8.10 3.73 -5.67
N THR A 21 -8.40 3.78 -6.98
CA THR A 21 -7.46 4.20 -8.03
C THR A 21 -6.83 5.58 -7.76
N ALA A 22 -7.52 6.48 -7.05
CA ALA A 22 -6.97 7.78 -6.71
C ALA A 22 -5.80 7.64 -5.73
N ILE A 23 -6.01 6.84 -4.68
CA ILE A 23 -5.01 6.55 -3.66
C ILE A 23 -3.85 5.78 -4.30
N HIS A 24 -4.15 4.73 -5.05
CA HIS A 24 -3.16 3.90 -5.74
C HIS A 24 -2.15 4.73 -6.53
N GLU A 25 -2.66 5.58 -7.43
CA GLU A 25 -1.83 6.36 -8.32
C GLU A 25 -1.15 7.52 -7.59
N PHE A 26 -1.74 8.03 -6.51
CA PHE A 26 -1.08 9.01 -5.64
C PHE A 26 0.09 8.39 -4.88
N VAL A 27 -0.02 7.13 -4.46
CA VAL A 27 1.06 6.41 -3.78
C VAL A 27 2.25 6.20 -4.70
N HIS A 28 2.05 5.90 -5.98
CA HIS A 28 3.15 5.88 -6.94
C HIS A 28 3.86 7.23 -7.11
N LEU A 29 3.14 8.35 -6.93
CA LEU A 29 3.78 9.66 -6.91
C LEU A 29 4.63 9.84 -5.66
N ILE A 30 4.16 9.40 -4.50
CA ILE A 30 4.91 9.43 -3.23
C ILE A 30 6.17 8.57 -3.34
N ASP A 31 6.04 7.33 -3.80
CA ASP A 31 7.15 6.39 -4.03
C ASP A 31 8.20 7.04 -4.93
N LYS A 32 7.76 7.66 -6.03
CA LYS A 32 8.64 8.37 -6.98
C LYS A 32 9.38 9.58 -6.42
N MET A 33 9.00 10.13 -5.26
CA MET A 33 9.55 11.40 -4.79
C MET A 33 11.07 11.32 -4.52
N ASP A 34 11.60 10.14 -4.18
CA ASP A 34 13.04 9.94 -3.96
C ASP A 34 13.84 9.63 -5.24
N GLY A 35 13.15 9.56 -6.38
CA GLY A 35 13.73 9.30 -7.69
C GLY A 35 13.61 7.85 -8.15
N THR A 36 13.11 6.94 -7.31
CA THR A 36 12.88 5.53 -7.64
C THR A 36 11.42 5.12 -7.47
N VAL A 37 11.01 4.00 -8.07
CA VAL A 37 9.66 3.43 -7.88
C VAL A 37 9.88 1.99 -7.44
N ASP A 38 10.12 1.81 -6.14
CA ASP A 38 10.50 0.52 -5.52
C ASP A 38 9.59 0.10 -4.36
N GLY A 39 8.49 0.84 -4.12
CA GLY A 39 7.56 0.60 -3.02
C GLY A 39 8.05 1.06 -1.66
N VAL A 40 9.17 1.80 -1.61
CA VAL A 40 9.79 2.27 -0.37
C VAL A 40 9.88 3.78 -0.38
N PRO A 41 8.93 4.47 0.26
CA PRO A 41 8.89 5.93 0.21
C PRO A 41 9.89 6.55 1.21
N GLU A 42 11.19 6.54 0.89
CA GLU A 42 12.27 6.94 1.82
C GLU A 42 12.15 8.39 2.32
N ILE A 43 11.37 9.23 1.63
CA ILE A 43 11.10 10.62 2.03
C ILE A 43 10.15 10.71 3.24
N ILE A 44 9.19 9.78 3.37
CA ILE A 44 8.21 9.81 4.46
C ILE A 44 8.41 8.67 5.47
N LEU A 45 9.18 7.64 5.11
CA LEU A 45 9.57 6.56 6.01
C LEU A 45 10.91 6.86 6.69
N GLU A 46 10.95 6.86 8.02
CA GLU A 46 12.22 7.01 8.74
C GLU A 46 13.22 5.89 8.36
N ARG A 47 14.47 6.28 8.06
CA ARG A 47 15.55 5.38 7.61
C ARG A 47 15.70 4.10 8.45
N LYS A 48 15.47 4.16 9.77
CA LYS A 48 15.59 3.01 10.67
C LYS A 48 14.59 1.89 10.37
N TYR A 49 13.46 2.20 9.72
CA TYR A 49 12.41 1.24 9.37
C TYR A 49 12.49 0.74 7.92
N VAL A 50 13.33 1.33 7.06
CA VAL A 50 13.43 0.97 5.64
C VAL A 50 13.75 -0.51 5.44
N ALA A 51 14.71 -1.06 6.19
CA ALA A 51 15.07 -2.47 6.08
C ALA A 51 13.91 -3.39 6.51
N GLN A 52 13.21 -3.02 7.59
CA GLN A 52 12.04 -3.76 8.07
C GLN A 52 10.91 -3.74 7.04
N TRP A 53 10.64 -2.59 6.42
CA TRP A 53 9.62 -2.44 5.40
C TRP A 53 9.91 -3.28 4.15
N LYS A 54 11.14 -3.20 3.62
CA LYS A 54 11.59 -4.00 2.47
C LYS A 54 11.40 -5.49 2.73
N GLN A 55 11.87 -5.97 3.88
CA GLN A 55 11.73 -7.37 4.26
C GLN A 55 10.27 -7.79 4.39
N LEU A 56 9.41 -6.93 4.95
CA LEU A 56 7.99 -7.21 5.12
C LEU A 56 7.30 -7.33 3.76
N ILE A 57 7.52 -6.38 2.84
CA ILE A 57 7.00 -6.46 1.47
C ILE A 57 7.43 -7.77 0.79
N ASP A 58 8.73 -8.05 0.77
CA ASP A 58 9.27 -9.22 0.07
C ASP A 58 8.68 -10.53 0.62
N THR A 59 8.57 -10.63 1.95
CA THR A 59 8.03 -11.81 2.63
C THR A 59 6.54 -11.96 2.34
N THR A 60 5.77 -10.87 2.44
CA THR A 60 4.33 -10.91 2.17
C THR A 60 4.05 -11.25 0.71
N ILE A 61 4.74 -10.64 -0.26
CA ILE A 61 4.58 -10.96 -1.69
C ILE A 61 4.89 -12.45 -1.94
N ALA A 62 5.96 -12.99 -1.34
CA ALA A 62 6.30 -14.40 -1.49
C ALA A 62 5.19 -15.32 -0.93
N GLN A 63 4.63 -14.98 0.23
CA GLN A 63 3.51 -15.72 0.84
C GLN A 63 2.24 -15.65 -0.02
N MET A 64 1.88 -14.45 -0.50
CA MET A 64 0.74 -14.25 -1.40
C MET A 64 0.85 -15.14 -2.65
N LYS A 65 2.03 -15.19 -3.27
CA LYS A 65 2.29 -16.01 -4.46
C LYS A 65 2.22 -17.52 -4.18
N ALA A 66 2.63 -17.95 -2.99
CA ALA A 66 2.66 -19.36 -2.63
C ALA A 66 1.30 -19.89 -2.18
N TYR A 67 0.52 -19.10 -1.46
CA TYR A 67 -0.67 -19.56 -0.73
C TYR A 67 -1.96 -18.81 -1.05
N GLY A 68 -1.89 -17.74 -1.86
CA GLY A 68 -2.97 -16.77 -2.02
C GLY A 68 -3.01 -15.77 -0.87
N SER A 69 -3.96 -14.83 -0.94
CA SER A 69 -4.14 -13.79 0.08
C SER A 69 -5.55 -13.18 0.01
N ASP A 70 -5.98 -12.57 1.11
CA ASP A 70 -7.13 -11.67 1.18
C ASP A 70 -6.83 -10.27 0.63
N ILE A 71 -5.55 -9.92 0.44
CA ILE A 71 -5.12 -8.73 -0.31
C ILE A 71 -5.19 -9.04 -1.81
N ASP A 72 -5.59 -8.05 -2.62
CA ASP A 72 -5.63 -8.18 -4.07
C ASP A 72 -4.29 -8.69 -4.62
N MET A 73 -4.33 -9.79 -5.36
CA MET A 73 -3.15 -10.44 -5.94
C MET A 73 -2.39 -9.54 -6.92
N TYR A 74 -3.01 -8.47 -7.43
CA TYR A 74 -2.32 -7.43 -8.19
C TYR A 74 -1.17 -6.79 -7.39
N GLY A 75 -1.34 -6.62 -6.07
CA GLY A 75 -0.28 -6.14 -5.19
C GLY A 75 0.96 -7.05 -5.16
N ALA A 76 0.83 -8.35 -5.49
CA ALA A 76 1.97 -9.26 -5.57
C ALA A 76 2.80 -9.11 -6.86
N THR A 77 2.43 -8.22 -7.78
CA THR A 77 3.14 -8.01 -9.06
C THR A 77 4.58 -7.58 -8.82
N ASN A 78 4.79 -6.52 -8.03
CA ASN A 78 6.09 -6.00 -7.62
C ASN A 78 5.93 -5.15 -6.34
N PRO A 79 7.02 -4.75 -5.66
CA PRO A 79 6.96 -3.96 -4.43
C PRO A 79 6.23 -2.62 -4.54
N ALA A 80 6.32 -1.92 -5.67
CA ALA A 80 5.64 -0.64 -5.86
C ALA A 80 4.11 -0.82 -5.94
N GLU A 81 3.64 -1.84 -6.67
CA GLU A 81 2.22 -2.21 -6.71
C GLU A 81 1.74 -2.67 -5.34
N PHE A 82 2.57 -3.44 -4.62
CA PHE A 82 2.23 -3.86 -3.26
C PHE A 82 2.00 -2.66 -2.34
N PHE A 83 2.90 -1.67 -2.37
CA PHE A 83 2.79 -0.48 -1.55
C PHE A 83 1.54 0.35 -1.90
N ALA A 84 1.21 0.46 -3.18
CA ALA A 84 -0.02 1.12 -3.64
C ALA A 84 -1.27 0.39 -3.14
N VAL A 85 -1.36 -0.92 -3.39
CA VAL A 85 -2.51 -1.76 -2.97
C VAL A 85 -2.69 -1.76 -1.46
N ILE A 86 -1.63 -1.98 -0.69
CA ILE A 86 -1.78 -2.03 0.78
C ILE A 86 -2.16 -0.67 1.37
N THR A 87 -1.78 0.43 0.71
CA THR A 87 -2.22 1.76 1.09
C THR A 87 -3.71 1.98 0.79
N GLU A 88 -4.24 1.45 -0.31
CA GLU A 88 -5.69 1.48 -0.57
C GLU A 88 -6.44 0.82 0.59
N TYR A 89 -6.02 -0.40 0.98
CA TYR A 89 -6.61 -1.13 2.10
C TYR A 89 -6.50 -0.36 3.42
N TYR A 90 -5.39 0.35 3.64
CA TYR A 90 -5.16 1.14 4.85
C TYR A 90 -6.14 2.30 4.99
N PHE A 91 -6.47 3.01 3.92
CA PHE A 91 -7.39 4.14 3.99
C PHE A 91 -8.87 3.74 3.83
N GLU A 92 -9.13 2.65 3.11
CA GLU A 92 -10.50 2.16 2.84
C GLU A 92 -11.00 1.24 3.96
N GLN A 93 -10.15 0.34 4.45
CA GLN A 93 -10.51 -0.70 5.43
C GLN A 93 -9.46 -0.87 6.55
N PRO A 94 -9.06 0.22 7.27
CA PRO A 94 -7.96 0.18 8.25
C PRO A 94 -8.18 -0.86 9.35
N ALA A 95 -9.42 -1.00 9.84
CA ALA A 95 -9.76 -1.93 10.91
C ALA A 95 -9.56 -3.39 10.49
N LEU A 96 -9.94 -3.74 9.25
CA LEU A 96 -9.75 -5.09 8.72
C LEU A 96 -8.27 -5.37 8.48
N LEU A 97 -7.55 -4.41 7.91
CA LEU A 97 -6.10 -4.52 7.71
C LEU A 97 -5.37 -4.71 9.05
N ARG A 98 -5.76 -4.00 10.10
CA ARG A 98 -5.18 -4.16 11.44
C ARG A 98 -5.40 -5.56 12.03
N VAL A 99 -6.55 -6.17 11.76
CA VAL A 99 -6.89 -7.51 12.28
C VAL A 99 -6.16 -8.60 11.49
N ASN A 100 -6.17 -8.53 10.16
CA ASN A 100 -5.62 -9.59 9.30
C ASN A 100 -4.11 -9.46 9.12
N HIS A 101 -3.59 -8.24 9.04
CA HIS A 101 -2.18 -7.93 8.75
C HIS A 101 -1.63 -6.86 9.69
N PRO A 102 -1.54 -7.14 11.01
CA PRO A 102 -1.18 -6.14 12.02
C PRO A 102 0.19 -5.49 11.76
N GLU A 103 1.19 -6.26 11.30
CA GLU A 103 2.53 -5.72 10.99
C GLU A 103 2.51 -4.72 9.83
N LEU A 104 1.71 -4.98 8.78
CA LEU A 104 1.54 -4.05 7.65
C LEU A 104 0.84 -2.77 8.12
N HIS A 105 -0.22 -2.91 8.93
CA HIS A 105 -0.92 -1.76 9.50
C HIS A 105 0.03 -0.88 10.35
N GLU A 106 0.82 -1.48 11.24
CA GLU A 106 1.78 -0.73 12.07
C GLU A 106 2.82 0.01 11.23
N MET A 107 3.33 -0.62 10.16
CA MET A 107 4.25 0.04 9.25
C MET A 107 3.61 1.23 8.52
N LEU A 108 2.35 1.11 8.11
CA LEU A 108 1.63 2.20 7.44
C LEU A 108 1.30 3.35 8.40
N VAL A 109 1.02 3.07 9.68
CA VAL A 109 0.93 4.11 10.72
C VAL A 109 2.25 4.88 10.84
N ARG A 110 3.41 4.20 10.76
CA ARG A 110 4.72 4.86 10.80
C ARG A 110 5.00 5.68 9.54
N ILE A 111 4.60 5.19 8.36
CA ILE A 111 4.76 5.89 7.07
C ILE A 111 3.90 7.15 7.02
N TYR A 112 2.61 7.06 7.40
CA TYR A 112 1.65 8.16 7.26
C TYR A 112 1.49 9.03 8.51
N LYS A 113 2.03 8.62 9.66
CA LYS A 113 1.96 9.34 10.96
C LYS A 113 0.53 9.71 11.36
N THR A 114 -0.37 8.75 11.20
CA THR A 114 -1.82 8.90 11.38
C THR A 114 -2.29 8.70 12.83
N GLU A 115 -1.46 8.12 13.68
CA GLU A 115 -1.73 7.99 15.12
C GLU A 115 -0.65 8.76 15.88
N ASN A 116 -1.06 9.80 16.62
CA ASN A 116 -0.24 10.60 17.54
C ASN A 116 -0.47 10.14 18.99
#